data_AF-A0A352NH00-F1
#
_entry.id   AF-A0A352NH00-F1
#
_cell.length_a   1.000
_cell.length_b   1.000
_cell.length_c   1.000
_cell.angle_alpha   90.00
_cell.angle_beta   90.00
_cell.angle_gamma   90.00
#
_symmetry.space_group_name_H-M   'P 1'
#
loop_
_entity.id
_entity.type
_entity.pdbx_description
1 polymer ?
#
loop_
_entity_poly.entity_id
_entity_poly.type
_entity_poly.pdbx_seq_one_letter_code
_entity_poly.pdbx_strand_id
1 'polypeptide(L)'
;VLRGLANQIDFYNALIEIGAQPGNNISLDDMKKSEKSVEGSKLNVTVTWDGLGKEIPFSDILKATENRPADIRFGGNLENATNLKTGCILCLDSCAVGITSNAAFKANELEGKKQVTITGNPEVLPKDGTKVAVIFKLAD
;
A
#
# COMPACT_ATOMS: atom_id res chain seq x y z
N VAL A 1 0.12 -4.65 -9.94
CA VAL A 1 1.48 -4.09 -10.16
C VAL A 1 2.56 -5.01 -9.60
N LEU A 2 2.53 -5.38 -8.31
CA LEU A 2 3.46 -6.36 -7.73
C LEU A 2 2.70 -7.52 -7.07
N ARG A 3 3.36 -8.67 -6.91
CA ARG A 3 2.88 -9.79 -6.08
C ARG A 3 3.75 -9.90 -4.84
N GLY A 4 3.13 -9.80 -3.66
CA GLY A 4 3.82 -9.97 -2.39
C GLY A 4 4.32 -11.41 -2.20
N LEU A 5 5.56 -11.55 -1.75
CA LEU A 5 6.15 -12.82 -1.33
C LEU A 5 6.23 -12.97 0.20
N ALA A 6 6.03 -11.87 0.93
CA ALA A 6 6.06 -11.83 2.38
C ALA A 6 4.70 -12.21 2.98
N ASN A 7 4.73 -12.74 4.21
CA ASN A 7 3.53 -12.98 5.00
C ASN A 7 3.03 -11.66 5.60
N GLN A 8 1.71 -11.41 5.52
CA GLN A 8 1.10 -10.18 6.04
C GLN A 8 1.16 -10.03 7.56
N ILE A 9 1.16 -11.14 8.30
CA ILE A 9 1.22 -11.17 9.77
C ILE A 9 2.63 -10.77 10.20
N ASP A 10 3.66 -11.39 9.60
CA ASP A 10 5.06 -11.05 9.90
C ASP A 10 5.35 -9.58 9.56
N PHE A 11 4.82 -9.10 8.43
CA PHE A 11 4.94 -7.70 8.04
C PHE A 11 4.22 -6.75 9.01
N TYR A 12 3.00 -7.07 9.44
CA TYR A 12 2.28 -6.31 10.45
C TYR A 12 3.08 -6.22 11.76
N ASN A 13 3.59 -7.35 12.26
CA ASN A 13 4.36 -7.41 13.49
C ASN A 13 5.66 -6.60 13.38
N ALA A 14 6.35 -6.67 12.25
CA ALA A 14 7.54 -5.85 12.00
C ALA A 14 7.24 -4.34 12.04
N LEU A 15 6.08 -3.90 11.56
CA LEU A 15 5.67 -2.50 11.67
C LEU A 15 5.42 -2.08 13.14
N ILE A 16 4.81 -2.97 13.94
CA ILE A 16 4.64 -2.73 15.38
C ILE A 16 6.00 -2.66 16.09
N GLU A 17 6.93 -3.56 15.76
CA GLU A 17 8.27 -3.61 16.35
C GLU A 17 9.07 -2.33 16.11
N ILE A 18 8.93 -1.69 14.94
CA ILE A 18 9.56 -0.39 14.67
C ILE A 18 8.81 0.81 15.27
N GLY A 19 7.72 0.57 16.01
CA GLY A 19 6.96 1.60 16.75
C GLY A 19 5.78 2.21 15.97
N ALA A 20 5.41 1.67 14.81
CA ALA A 20 4.28 2.17 14.04
C ALA A 20 2.95 1.92 14.74
N GLN A 21 2.04 2.89 14.64
CA GLN A 21 0.71 2.83 15.24
C GLN A 21 -0.34 2.56 14.15
N PRO A 22 -1.15 1.50 14.29
CA PRO A 22 -2.17 1.16 13.31
C PRO A 22 -3.34 2.14 13.38
N GLY A 23 -3.90 2.51 12.23
CA GLY A 23 -5.09 3.36 12.16
C GLY A 23 -6.39 2.63 12.53
N ASN A 24 -6.59 1.40 12.04
CA ASN A 24 -7.77 0.56 12.28
C ASN A 24 -9.14 1.27 12.07
N ASN A 25 -9.19 2.28 11.19
CA ASN A 25 -10.34 3.17 11.06
C ASN A 25 -11.25 2.87 9.85
N ILE A 26 -10.85 1.94 8.97
CA ILE A 26 -11.61 1.57 7.76
C ILE A 26 -12.26 0.21 7.94
N SER A 27 -13.60 0.21 8.01
CA SER A 27 -14.41 -1.01 8.02
C SER A 27 -14.77 -1.49 6.61
N LEU A 28 -15.26 -2.74 6.50
CA LEU A 28 -15.81 -3.26 5.24
C LEU A 28 -17.03 -2.46 4.73
N ASP A 29 -17.79 -1.83 5.63
CA ASP A 29 -18.91 -0.97 5.22
C ASP A 29 -18.44 0.41 4.72
N ASP A 30 -17.33 0.93 5.23
CA ASP A 30 -16.73 2.17 4.72
C ASP A 30 -16.28 2.02 3.26
N MET A 31 -15.83 0.82 2.87
CA MET A 31 -15.49 0.48 1.48
C MET A 31 -16.68 0.62 0.51
N LYS A 32 -17.92 0.58 1.00
CA LYS A 32 -19.12 0.76 0.16
C LYS A 32 -19.45 2.24 -0.08
N LYS A 33 -18.92 3.13 0.76
CA LYS A 33 -19.26 4.57 0.76
C LYS A 33 -18.22 5.43 0.02
N SER A 34 -16.95 5.03 0.04
CA SER A 34 -15.85 5.80 -0.57
C SER A 34 -15.72 7.24 -0.07
N GLU A 35 -15.85 7.41 1.24
CA GLU A 35 -15.84 8.71 1.92
C GLU A 35 -14.62 8.92 2.82
N LYS A 36 -14.11 7.87 3.46
CA LYS A 36 -13.02 7.92 4.44
C LYS A 36 -11.67 7.58 3.82
N SER A 37 -10.61 8.11 4.43
CA SER A 37 -9.22 7.71 4.16
C SER A 37 -8.64 6.96 5.34
N VAL A 38 -7.73 6.03 5.07
CA VAL A 38 -7.00 5.27 6.10
C VAL A 38 -6.16 6.21 6.97
N GLU A 39 -6.09 5.91 8.27
CA GLU A 39 -5.27 6.63 9.25
C GLU A 39 -4.08 5.75 9.71
N GLY A 40 -3.34 6.24 10.72
CA GLY A 40 -2.19 5.55 11.30
C GLY A 40 -0.86 6.23 11.00
N SER A 41 0.22 5.61 11.47
CA SER A 41 1.58 6.09 11.21
C SER A 41 1.85 6.23 9.73
N LYS A 42 2.48 7.35 9.35
CA LYS A 42 2.92 7.60 7.98
C LYS A 42 4.18 6.79 7.69
N LEU A 43 4.25 6.25 6.47
CA LEU A 43 5.36 5.42 6.02
C LEU A 43 5.98 6.00 4.76
N ASN A 44 7.30 6.14 4.78
CA ASN A 44 8.10 6.37 3.58
C ASN A 44 8.31 5.01 2.91
N VAL A 45 7.79 4.85 1.68
CA VAL A 45 7.88 3.60 0.94
C VAL A 45 8.76 3.78 -0.30
N THR A 46 9.83 3.01 -0.34
CA THR A 46 10.77 2.97 -1.46
C THR A 46 10.83 1.57 -2.05
N VAL A 47 11.42 1.46 -3.24
CA VAL A 47 11.64 0.20 -3.94
C VAL A 47 13.04 0.15 -4.51
N THR A 48 13.62 -1.04 -4.54
CA THR A 48 14.90 -1.32 -5.19
C THR A 48 14.92 -2.75 -5.73
N TRP A 49 15.87 -3.04 -6.61
CA TRP A 49 16.11 -4.38 -7.17
C TRP A 49 17.55 -4.51 -7.63
N ASP A 50 17.96 -5.75 -7.90
CA ASP A 50 19.30 -6.05 -8.38
C ASP A 50 19.58 -5.31 -9.70
N GLY A 51 20.71 -4.59 -9.75
CA GLY A 51 21.10 -3.75 -10.87
C GLY A 51 20.57 -2.30 -10.86
N LEU A 52 19.62 -1.93 -9.99
CA LEU A 52 19.15 -0.53 -9.92
C LEU A 52 20.18 0.39 -9.24
N GLY A 53 20.89 -0.11 -8.23
CA GLY A 53 21.95 0.62 -7.50
C GLY A 53 21.47 1.76 -6.59
N LYS A 54 20.16 1.92 -6.39
CA LYS A 54 19.56 2.93 -5.51
C LYS A 54 18.17 2.51 -5.03
N GLU A 55 17.67 3.19 -4.00
CA GLU A 55 16.24 3.21 -3.66
C GLU A 55 15.55 4.32 -4.46
N ILE A 56 14.36 4.05 -4.98
CA ILE A 56 13.47 5.07 -5.56
C ILE A 56 12.13 5.06 -4.83
N PRO A 57 11.38 6.19 -4.81
CA PRO A 57 10.02 6.20 -4.27
C PRO A 57 9.13 5.13 -4.92
N PHE A 58 8.30 4.46 -4.12
CA PHE A 58 7.35 3.47 -4.64
C PHE A 58 6.33 4.08 -5.62
N SER A 59 6.02 5.37 -5.49
CA SER A 59 5.17 6.08 -6.45
C SER A 59 5.75 6.10 -7.87
N ASP A 60 7.08 6.06 -8.02
CA ASP A 60 7.74 6.23 -9.32
C ASP A 60 7.57 5.00 -10.22
N ILE A 61 7.34 3.82 -9.62
CA ILE A 61 7.03 2.59 -10.35
C ILE A 61 5.55 2.49 -10.77
N LEU A 62 4.75 3.51 -10.45
CA LEU A 62 3.33 3.58 -10.79
C LEU A 62 3.08 4.66 -11.84
N LYS A 63 2.03 4.45 -12.64
CA LYS A 63 1.48 5.44 -13.56
C LYS A 63 0.00 5.59 -13.26
N ALA A 64 -0.46 6.81 -13.02
CA ALA A 64 -1.86 7.10 -12.73
C ALA A 64 -2.44 8.08 -13.76
N THR A 65 -3.74 7.97 -14.04
CA THR A 65 -4.46 8.93 -14.89
C THR A 65 -4.67 10.29 -14.20
N GLU A 66 -4.63 10.30 -12.86
CA GLU A 66 -4.61 11.50 -12.02
C GLU A 66 -3.47 11.35 -11.01
N ASN A 67 -2.62 12.38 -10.90
CA ASN A 67 -1.47 12.32 -10.01
C ASN A 67 -1.82 12.93 -8.64
N ARG A 68 -1.83 12.08 -7.60
CA ARG A 68 -1.92 12.51 -6.19
C ARG A 68 -0.66 12.05 -5.46
N PRO A 69 -0.02 12.92 -4.66
CA PRO A 69 1.12 12.51 -3.85
C PRO A 69 0.76 11.30 -2.98
N ALA A 70 1.58 10.26 -3.02
CA ALA A 70 1.34 9.06 -2.20
C ALA A 70 1.38 9.41 -0.71
N ASP A 71 0.38 8.96 0.03
CA ASP A 71 0.31 9.09 1.49
C ASP A 71 0.08 7.71 2.09
N ILE A 72 1.17 6.94 2.24
CA ILE A 72 1.07 5.56 2.71
C ILE A 72 0.98 5.55 4.23
N ARG A 73 -0.08 4.91 4.75
CA ARG A 73 -0.36 4.77 6.18
C ARG A 73 -0.37 3.32 6.61
N PHE A 74 0.02 3.09 7.86
CA PHE A 74 -0.18 1.82 8.53
C PHE A 74 -1.64 1.67 8.96
N GLY A 75 -2.46 1.10 8.07
CA GLY A 75 -3.89 0.88 8.31
C GLY A 75 -4.16 -0.19 9.38
N GLY A 76 -3.31 -1.22 9.45
CA GLY A 76 -3.31 -2.19 10.55
C GLY A 76 -4.42 -3.24 10.51
N ASN A 77 -5.19 -3.34 9.41
CA ASN A 77 -6.41 -4.15 9.27
C ASN A 77 -6.19 -5.68 9.26
N LEU A 78 -5.35 -6.21 10.15
CA LEU A 78 -4.88 -7.59 10.21
C LEU A 78 -6.03 -8.57 10.46
N GLU A 79 -7.01 -8.21 11.29
CA GLU A 79 -8.17 -9.07 11.57
C GLU A 79 -8.96 -9.35 10.28
N ASN A 80 -9.37 -8.30 9.57
CA ASN A 80 -10.07 -8.45 8.29
C ASN A 80 -9.21 -9.19 7.26
N ALA A 81 -7.92 -8.84 7.15
CA ALA A 81 -6.98 -9.49 6.23
C ALA A 81 -6.83 -11.00 6.50
N THR A 82 -6.91 -11.41 7.78
CA THR A 82 -6.82 -12.81 8.21
C THR A 82 -8.12 -13.54 7.95
N ASN A 83 -9.25 -12.97 8.37
CA ASN A 83 -10.58 -13.56 8.20
C ASN A 83 -10.93 -13.77 6.71
N LEU A 84 -10.55 -12.81 5.86
CA LEU A 84 -10.80 -12.84 4.41
C LEU A 84 -9.64 -13.45 3.60
N LYS A 85 -8.54 -13.86 4.26
CA LYS A 85 -7.38 -14.54 3.66
C LYS A 85 -6.77 -13.80 2.47
N THR A 86 -6.61 -12.48 2.58
CA THR A 86 -6.26 -11.63 1.44
C THR A 86 -4.76 -11.58 1.13
N GLY A 87 -3.89 -11.65 2.15
CA GLY A 87 -2.44 -11.50 1.98
C GLY A 87 -2.01 -10.07 1.65
N CYS A 88 -2.87 -9.07 1.84
CA CYS A 88 -2.65 -7.71 1.34
C CYS A 88 -1.65 -6.92 2.19
N ILE A 89 -0.49 -6.60 1.62
CA ILE A 89 0.53 -5.76 2.26
C ILE A 89 0.25 -4.26 2.06
N LEU A 90 0.12 -3.81 0.82
CA LEU A 90 -0.06 -2.40 0.45
C LEU A 90 -1.18 -2.25 -0.59
N CYS A 91 -2.23 -1.51 -0.22
CA CYS A 91 -3.29 -1.09 -1.13
C CYS A 91 -3.01 0.31 -1.71
N LEU A 92 -3.37 0.52 -2.98
CA LEU A 92 -3.15 1.81 -3.67
C LEU A 92 -4.24 2.84 -3.39
N ASP A 93 -5.29 2.43 -2.69
CA ASP A 93 -6.29 3.26 -2.03
C ASP A 93 -6.49 2.83 -0.58
N SER A 94 -7.29 3.59 0.16
CA SER A 94 -7.68 3.20 1.51
C SER A 94 -8.46 1.90 1.47
N CYS A 95 -8.08 0.94 2.33
CA CYS A 95 -8.63 -0.41 2.24
C CYS A 95 -8.85 -1.01 3.63
N ALA A 96 -9.97 -1.73 3.80
CA ALA A 96 -10.32 -2.43 5.04
C ALA A 96 -9.54 -3.74 5.26
N VAL A 97 -8.71 -4.17 4.29
CA VAL A 97 -7.95 -5.44 4.37
C VAL A 97 -6.46 -5.28 4.11
N GLY A 98 -5.99 -4.11 3.72
CA GLY A 98 -4.56 -3.84 3.55
C GLY A 98 -3.89 -3.58 4.90
N ILE A 99 -2.72 -4.17 5.13
CA ILE A 99 -1.89 -3.82 6.30
C ILE A 99 -1.45 -2.36 6.21
N THR A 100 -1.03 -1.92 5.03
CA THR A 100 -0.79 -0.52 4.68
C THR A 100 -1.68 -0.12 3.52
N SER A 101 -1.97 1.17 3.41
CA SER A 101 -2.88 1.68 2.38
C SER A 101 -2.55 3.14 2.05
N ASN A 102 -2.88 3.57 0.85
CA ASN A 102 -2.65 4.93 0.39
C ASN A 102 -3.85 5.82 0.75
N ALA A 103 -3.67 6.73 1.70
CA ALA A 103 -4.69 7.67 2.16
C ALA A 103 -5.04 8.77 1.15
N ALA A 104 -4.22 8.94 0.10
CA ALA A 104 -4.49 9.88 -1.00
C ALA A 104 -5.73 9.53 -1.83
N PHE A 105 -6.18 8.28 -1.74
CA PHE A 105 -7.43 7.80 -2.32
C PHE A 105 -8.32 7.22 -1.22
N LYS A 106 -9.60 7.61 -1.24
CA LYS A 106 -10.59 7.18 -0.25
C LYS A 106 -10.89 5.68 -0.37
N ALA A 107 -11.61 5.17 0.62
CA ALA A 107 -11.94 3.75 0.72
C ALA A 107 -12.56 3.22 -0.58
N ASN A 108 -11.93 2.25 -1.22
CA ASN A 108 -12.41 1.65 -2.47
C ASN A 108 -12.60 2.66 -3.63
N GLU A 109 -11.95 3.82 -3.61
CA GLU A 109 -12.17 4.88 -4.61
C GLU A 109 -11.77 4.42 -6.01
N LEU A 110 -10.63 3.71 -6.13
CA LEU A 110 -10.08 3.30 -7.42
C LEU A 110 -10.98 2.26 -8.10
N GLU A 111 -11.40 1.23 -7.37
CA GLU A 111 -12.25 0.16 -7.89
C GLU A 111 -13.74 0.54 -7.94
N GLY A 112 -14.22 1.29 -6.96
CA GLY A 112 -15.62 1.64 -6.80
C GLY A 112 -16.08 2.75 -7.75
N LYS A 113 -15.25 3.77 -7.98
CA LYS A 113 -15.59 4.89 -8.89
C LYS A 113 -14.98 4.75 -10.27
N LYS A 114 -13.85 4.06 -10.41
CA LYS A 114 -13.13 3.82 -11.68
C LYS A 114 -12.80 5.10 -12.47
N GLN A 115 -12.63 6.22 -11.76
CA GLN A 115 -12.26 7.51 -12.36
C GLN A 115 -10.74 7.67 -12.50
N VAL A 116 -10.00 7.06 -11.58
CA VAL A 116 -8.53 7.03 -11.59
C VAL A 116 -8.08 5.60 -11.80
N THR A 117 -7.26 5.39 -12.82
CA THR A 117 -6.63 4.10 -13.11
C THR A 117 -5.16 4.19 -12.76
N ILE A 118 -4.66 3.21 -12.01
CA ILE A 118 -3.24 3.09 -11.67
C ILE A 118 -2.69 1.79 -12.26
N THR A 119 -1.61 1.91 -13.03
CA THR A 119 -0.87 0.78 -13.60
C THR A 119 0.59 0.82 -13.16
N GLY A 120 1.34 -0.25 -13.45
CA GLY A 120 2.80 -0.19 -13.36
C GLY A 120 3.36 0.77 -14.41
N ASN A 121 4.46 1.45 -14.07
CA ASN A 121 5.19 2.29 -15.01
C ASN A 121 6.26 1.46 -15.74
N PRO A 122 6.06 1.08 -17.02
CA PRO A 122 6.99 0.23 -17.75
C PRO A 122 8.33 0.91 -18.06
N GLU A 123 8.41 2.25 -17.94
CA GLU A 123 9.64 3.00 -18.14
C GLU A 123 10.58 2.91 -16.93
N VAL A 124 10.06 2.50 -15.77
CA VAL A 124 10.81 2.44 -14.50
C VAL A 124 10.88 1.02 -13.98
N LEU A 125 9.81 0.23 -14.10
CA LEU A 125 9.77 -1.14 -13.60
C LEU A 125 10.81 -2.03 -14.30
N PRO A 126 11.42 -2.98 -13.57
CA PRO A 126 12.24 -4.01 -14.20
C PRO A 126 11.37 -4.99 -15.00
N LYS A 127 12.01 -5.89 -15.75
CA LYS A 127 11.31 -6.96 -16.46
C LYS A 127 10.48 -7.81 -15.51
N ASP A 128 9.32 -8.26 -15.98
CA ASP A 128 8.46 -9.19 -15.24
C ASP A 128 9.24 -10.40 -14.73
N GLY A 129 8.91 -10.83 -13.51
CA GLY A 129 9.62 -11.90 -12.80
C GLY A 129 10.85 -11.45 -12.03
N THR A 130 11.32 -10.21 -12.20
CA THR A 130 12.39 -9.64 -11.37
C THR A 130 11.91 -9.49 -9.92
N LYS A 131 12.71 -9.97 -8.97
CA LYS A 131 12.45 -9.74 -7.55
C LYS A 131 12.77 -8.30 -7.20
N VAL A 132 11.80 -7.62 -6.61
CA VAL A 132 11.94 -6.27 -6.08
C VAL A 132 11.83 -6.29 -4.57
N ALA A 133 12.60 -5.45 -3.89
CA ALA A 133 12.46 -5.18 -2.47
C ALA A 133 11.66 -3.90 -2.30
N VAL A 134 10.52 -3.97 -1.61
CA VAL A 134 9.75 -2.79 -1.19
C VAL A 134 10.08 -2.54 0.26
N ILE A 135 10.54 -1.33 0.57
CA ILE A 135 11.10 -0.97 1.87
C ILE A 135 10.16 0.05 2.51
N PHE A 136 9.74 -0.22 3.73
CA PHE A 136 8.85 0.64 4.51
C PHE A 136 9.65 1.19 5.69
N LYS A 137 9.65 2.51 5.84
CA LYS A 137 10.30 3.23 6.95
C LYS A 137 9.24 4.10 7.62
N LEU A 138 9.25 4.22 8.95
CA LEU A 138 8.47 5.27 9.61
C LEU A 138 8.89 6.62 9.04
N ALA A 139 7.90 7.43 8.70
CA ALA A 139 8.15 8.83 8.37
C ALA A 139 8.35 9.62 9.68
N ASP A 140 9.26 10.60 9.64
CA ASP A 140 9.53 11.53 10.74
C ASP A 140 8.30 12.41 11.07
#